data_AF-A0A4Q2YD50-F1
#
_entry.id   AF-A0A4Q2YD50-F1
#
_cell.length_a   1.000
_cell.length_b   1.000
_cell.length_c   1.000
_cell.angle_alpha   90.00
_cell.angle_beta   90.00
_cell.angle_gamma   90.00
#
_symmetry.space_group_name_H-M   'P 1'
#
loop_
_entity.id
_entity.type
_entity.pdbx_description
1 polymer ?
#
loop_
_entity_poly.entity_id
_entity_poly.type
_entity_poly.pdbx_seq_one_letter_code
_entity_poly.pdbx_strand_id
1 'polypeptide(L)'
;MSAWTIIPDQELDSIWDRFYNDFDFRPSMGTFPGIREPVPSVTYCLDSVYGTPEHHARMMEGFDDAALRICSAICQPSGRVLALDWQHPCYYFAPALHKGHWEVPPFPDGDYYIFLSEDFRDGWFGHPWEQTVCIFGQRALSSLETGLPMLFTKPVRQRTYPPV
;
A
#
# COMPACT_ATOMS: atom_id res chain seq x y z
N MET A 1 -4.74 -9.77 -22.00
CA MET A 1 -5.32 -9.74 -20.64
C MET A 1 -5.03 -8.37 -20.04
N SER A 2 -5.99 -7.80 -19.31
CA SER A 2 -5.80 -6.53 -18.60
C SER A 2 -5.00 -6.76 -17.31
N ALA A 3 -4.18 -5.80 -16.89
CA ALA A 3 -3.54 -5.84 -15.58
C ALA A 3 -4.53 -5.57 -14.44
N TRP A 4 -5.65 -4.92 -14.74
CA TRP A 4 -6.64 -4.48 -13.77
C TRP A 4 -8.01 -5.03 -14.13
N THR A 5 -8.67 -5.63 -13.15
CA THR A 5 -10.03 -6.16 -13.27
C THR A 5 -10.84 -5.66 -12.09
N ILE A 6 -11.99 -5.01 -12.34
CA ILE A 6 -12.87 -4.51 -11.28
C ILE A 6 -13.33 -5.68 -10.39
N ILE A 7 -13.29 -5.47 -9.08
CA ILE A 7 -13.86 -6.39 -8.08
C ILE A 7 -15.39 -6.19 -8.09
N PRO A 8 -16.19 -7.24 -8.29
CA PRO A 8 -17.66 -7.12 -8.22
C PRO A 8 -18.13 -6.75 -6.82
N ASP A 9 -19.19 -5.92 -6.73
CA ASP A 9 -19.76 -5.46 -5.45
C ASP A 9 -20.04 -6.60 -4.47
N GLN A 10 -20.51 -7.76 -4.97
CA GLN A 10 -20.79 -8.94 -4.15
C GLN A 10 -19.57 -9.48 -3.40
N GLU A 11 -18.37 -9.36 -3.98
CA GLU A 11 -17.12 -9.76 -3.33
C GLU A 11 -16.59 -8.61 -2.45
N LEU A 12 -16.78 -7.38 -2.90
CA LEU A 12 -16.21 -6.17 -2.32
C LEU A 12 -16.65 -5.95 -0.87
N ASP A 13 -17.92 -6.16 -0.56
CA ASP A 13 -18.44 -6.01 0.81
C ASP A 13 -17.69 -6.93 1.79
N SER A 14 -17.47 -8.19 1.40
CA SER A 14 -16.77 -9.17 2.25
C SER A 14 -15.28 -8.85 2.44
N ILE A 15 -14.66 -8.26 1.42
CA ILE A 15 -13.26 -7.82 1.44
C ILE A 15 -13.12 -6.64 2.39
N TRP A 16 -14.01 -5.64 2.29
CA TRP A 16 -14.01 -4.50 3.19
C TRP A 16 -14.34 -4.91 4.62
N ASP A 17 -15.39 -5.70 4.86
CA ASP A 17 -15.74 -6.19 6.20
C ASP A 17 -14.55 -6.87 6.87
N ARG A 18 -13.83 -7.71 6.13
CA ARG A 18 -12.61 -8.34 6.62
C ARG A 18 -11.52 -7.30 6.91
N PHE A 19 -11.31 -6.34 6.02
CA PHE A 19 -10.29 -5.30 6.21
C PHE A 19 -10.58 -4.45 7.46
N TYR A 20 -11.83 -4.00 7.64
CA TYR A 20 -12.28 -3.29 8.84
C TYR A 20 -12.01 -4.09 10.11
N ASN A 21 -12.32 -5.39 10.12
CA ASN A 21 -12.17 -6.22 11.30
C ASN A 21 -10.72 -6.61 11.60
N ASP A 22 -9.97 -7.09 10.61
CA ASP A 22 -8.61 -7.62 10.78
C ASP A 22 -7.62 -6.50 11.13
N PHE A 23 -7.81 -5.31 10.53
CA PHE A 23 -6.93 -4.15 10.70
C PHE A 23 -7.48 -3.10 11.67
N ASP A 24 -8.68 -3.26 12.21
CA ASP A 24 -9.33 -2.22 13.02
C ASP A 24 -9.31 -0.86 12.30
N PHE A 25 -9.68 -0.88 11.00
CA PHE A 25 -9.60 0.27 10.12
C PHE A 25 -10.60 1.35 10.57
N ARG A 26 -10.07 2.55 10.85
CA ARG A 26 -10.81 3.70 11.38
C ARG A 26 -10.47 4.92 10.53
N PRO A 27 -11.12 5.09 9.37
CA PRO A 27 -10.85 6.22 8.48
C PRO A 27 -11.09 7.54 9.22
N SER A 28 -10.08 8.40 9.25
CA SER A 28 -10.14 9.71 9.89
C SER A 28 -9.21 10.71 9.22
N MET A 29 -9.62 11.98 9.17
CA MET A 29 -8.76 13.07 8.70
C MET A 29 -7.85 13.64 9.80
N GLY A 30 -8.02 13.23 11.06
CA GLY A 30 -7.29 13.82 12.20
C GLY A 30 -7.00 12.89 13.37
N THR A 31 -7.31 11.60 13.26
CA THR A 31 -6.96 10.59 14.26
C THR A 31 -6.14 9.51 13.59
N PHE A 32 -4.89 9.33 14.04
CA PHE A 32 -3.92 8.45 13.40
C PHE A 32 -3.32 7.46 14.43
N PRO A 33 -2.90 6.25 14.02
CA PRO A 33 -2.95 5.70 12.66
C PRO A 33 -4.37 5.24 12.27
N GLY A 34 -4.64 5.19 10.96
CA GLY A 34 -5.92 4.72 10.42
C GLY A 34 -6.16 3.22 10.57
N ILE A 35 -5.14 2.42 10.88
CA ILE A 35 -5.22 0.97 11.13
C ILE A 35 -4.39 0.57 12.35
N ARG A 36 -4.73 -0.57 12.94
CA ARG A 36 -3.81 -1.35 13.76
C ARG A 36 -2.76 -2.00 12.85
N GLU A 37 -1.64 -1.31 12.66
CA GLU A 37 -0.53 -1.75 11.81
C GLU A 37 -0.10 -3.20 12.14
N PRO A 38 0.06 -4.11 11.15
CA PRO A 38 0.45 -5.50 11.42
C PRO A 38 1.89 -5.67 11.92
N VAL A 39 2.25 -6.89 12.30
CA VAL A 39 3.64 -7.29 12.59
C VAL A 39 4.08 -8.32 11.54
N PRO A 40 5.22 -8.13 10.85
CA PRO A 40 6.10 -6.97 10.90
C PRO A 40 5.58 -5.82 10.02
N SER A 41 5.89 -4.58 10.38
CA SER A 41 5.60 -3.40 9.56
C SER A 41 6.62 -2.27 9.72
N VAL A 42 6.72 -1.42 8.71
CA VAL A 42 7.40 -0.12 8.77
C VAL A 42 6.50 0.91 8.10
N THR A 43 6.27 2.02 8.80
CA THR A 43 5.48 3.15 8.29
C THR A 43 6.37 4.33 8.01
N TYR A 44 6.37 4.79 6.77
CA TYR A 44 7.18 5.90 6.28
C TYR A 44 6.33 7.15 6.14
N CYS A 45 6.90 8.30 6.53
CA CYS A 45 6.31 9.61 6.28
C CYS A 45 6.68 10.09 4.87
N LEU A 46 5.69 10.61 4.16
CA LEU A 46 5.78 11.10 2.77
C LEU A 46 5.84 12.63 2.68
N ASP A 47 5.84 13.34 3.82
CA ASP A 47 5.84 14.81 3.88
C ASP A 47 7.00 15.45 3.11
N SER A 48 8.11 14.73 3.00
CA SER A 48 9.30 15.16 2.26
C SER A 48 9.06 15.35 0.76
N VAL A 49 7.94 14.90 0.20
CA VAL A 49 7.61 15.09 -1.23
C VAL A 49 7.27 16.55 -1.57
N TYR A 50 6.77 17.33 -0.61
CA TYR A 50 6.31 18.69 -0.86
C TYR A 50 7.49 19.67 -1.06
N GLY A 51 7.39 20.54 -2.06
CA GLY A 51 8.45 21.47 -2.42
C GLY A 51 8.26 22.04 -3.83
N THR A 52 9.38 22.37 -4.48
CA THR A 52 9.36 22.75 -5.91
C THR A 52 9.05 21.53 -6.79
N PRO A 53 8.62 21.71 -8.04
CA PRO A 53 8.40 20.60 -8.97
C PRO A 53 9.63 19.69 -9.15
N GLU A 54 10.84 20.26 -9.16
CA GLU A 54 12.09 19.50 -9.28
C GLU A 54 12.37 18.65 -8.03
N HIS A 55 12.08 19.20 -6.85
CA HIS A 55 12.18 18.47 -5.59
C HIS A 55 11.17 17.32 -5.55
N HIS A 56 9.92 17.59 -5.89
CA HIS A 56 8.88 16.57 -5.99
C HIS A 56 9.29 15.44 -6.93
N ALA A 57 9.75 15.76 -8.15
CA ALA A 57 10.18 14.77 -9.13
C ALA A 57 11.33 13.89 -8.60
N ARG A 58 12.29 14.50 -7.90
CA ARG A 58 13.40 13.77 -7.25
C ARG A 58 12.89 12.84 -6.14
N MET A 59 11.97 13.30 -5.31
CA MET A 59 11.45 12.49 -4.20
C MET A 59 10.63 11.30 -4.67
N MET A 60 9.90 11.45 -5.79
CA MET A 60 9.12 10.40 -6.42
C MET A 60 9.95 9.42 -7.26
N GLU A 61 11.26 9.67 -7.44
CA GLU A 61 12.14 8.79 -8.22
C GLU A 61 12.17 7.38 -7.62
N GLY A 62 11.80 6.39 -8.44
CA GLY A 62 11.74 4.97 -8.05
C GLY A 62 10.58 4.59 -7.14
N PHE A 63 9.66 5.50 -6.82
CA PHE A 63 8.51 5.22 -5.95
C PHE A 63 7.54 4.21 -6.58
N ASP A 64 7.11 4.46 -7.83
CA ASP A 64 6.22 3.55 -8.56
C ASP A 64 6.85 2.17 -8.78
N ASP A 65 8.16 2.13 -9.04
CA ASP A 65 8.92 0.88 -9.16
C ASP A 65 8.93 0.11 -7.83
N ALA A 66 9.09 0.79 -6.70
CA ALA A 66 9.03 0.17 -5.38
C ALA A 66 7.62 -0.37 -5.08
N ALA A 67 6.57 0.40 -5.40
CA ALA A 67 5.19 -0.05 -5.27
C ALA A 67 4.92 -1.30 -6.13
N LEU A 68 5.40 -1.32 -7.38
CA LEU A 68 5.26 -2.47 -8.27
C LEU A 68 6.05 -3.69 -7.77
N ARG A 69 7.26 -3.49 -7.22
CA ARG A 69 8.05 -4.57 -6.59
C ARG A 69 7.31 -5.20 -5.41
N ILE A 70 6.74 -4.38 -4.52
CA ILE A 70 5.92 -4.85 -3.40
C ILE A 70 4.72 -5.64 -3.92
N CYS A 71 3.96 -5.07 -4.86
CA CYS A 71 2.79 -5.74 -5.44
C CYS A 71 3.19 -7.10 -6.06
N SER A 72 4.33 -7.16 -6.76
CA SER A 72 4.85 -8.39 -7.35
C SER A 72 5.26 -9.43 -6.30
N ALA A 73 5.75 -9.01 -5.14
CA ALA A 73 6.11 -9.92 -4.05
C ALA A 73 4.87 -10.48 -3.32
N ILE A 74 3.84 -9.68 -3.14
CA ILE A 74 2.63 -10.06 -2.38
C ILE A 74 1.56 -10.77 -3.22
N CYS A 75 1.66 -10.73 -4.56
CA CYS A 75 0.67 -11.33 -5.46
C CYS A 75 0.67 -12.86 -5.47
N GLN A 76 1.66 -13.52 -4.89
CA GLN A 76 1.71 -14.98 -4.83
C GLN A 76 0.83 -15.54 -3.70
N PRO A 77 0.23 -16.73 -3.86
CA PRO A 77 0.30 -17.61 -5.04
C PRO A 77 -0.77 -17.30 -6.11
N SER A 78 -1.67 -16.35 -5.89
CA SER A 78 -2.83 -16.12 -6.78
C SER A 78 -2.50 -15.41 -8.09
N GLY A 79 -1.32 -14.78 -8.17
CA GLY A 79 -0.89 -13.95 -9.30
C GLY A 79 -1.53 -12.56 -9.33
N ARG A 80 -2.31 -12.20 -8.31
CA ARG A 80 -2.99 -10.90 -8.22
C ARG A 80 -2.98 -10.33 -6.80
N VAL A 81 -3.24 -9.04 -6.70
CA VAL A 81 -3.26 -8.24 -5.48
C VAL A 81 -4.63 -7.56 -5.40
N LEU A 82 -5.18 -7.43 -4.21
CA LEU A 82 -6.34 -6.57 -3.97
C LEU A 82 -5.85 -5.13 -3.93
N ALA A 83 -6.29 -4.30 -4.87
CA ALA A 83 -6.08 -2.87 -4.88
C ALA A 83 -7.40 -2.19 -4.49
N LEU A 84 -7.46 -1.67 -3.26
CA LEU A 84 -8.65 -1.04 -2.71
C LEU A 84 -8.48 0.48 -2.71
N ASP A 85 -9.55 1.15 -3.10
CA ASP A 85 -9.71 2.59 -3.09
C ASP A 85 -10.98 2.90 -2.27
N TRP A 86 -10.81 3.57 -1.14
CA TRP A 86 -11.88 3.68 -0.15
C TRP A 86 -13.05 4.49 -0.72
N GLN A 87 -14.27 3.95 -0.66
CA GLN A 87 -15.48 4.51 -1.29
C GLN A 87 -15.48 4.55 -2.83
N HIS A 88 -14.50 3.94 -3.48
CA HIS A 88 -14.33 3.94 -4.94
C HIS A 88 -14.24 2.50 -5.50
N PRO A 89 -14.33 2.33 -6.84
CA PRO A 89 -14.13 1.03 -7.47
C PRO A 89 -12.79 0.42 -7.05
N CYS A 90 -12.83 -0.85 -6.67
CA CYS A 90 -11.66 -1.61 -6.27
C CYS A 90 -11.31 -2.65 -7.34
N TYR A 91 -10.07 -3.11 -7.35
CA TYR A 91 -9.54 -3.92 -8.46
C TYR A 91 -8.73 -5.12 -7.98
N TYR A 92 -8.85 -6.21 -8.70
CA TYR A 92 -7.79 -7.21 -8.78
C TYR A 92 -6.69 -6.67 -9.71
N PHE A 93 -5.50 -6.51 -9.16
CA PHE A 93 -4.31 -6.07 -9.89
C PHE A 93 -3.36 -7.24 -10.14
N ALA A 94 -2.96 -7.47 -11.38
CA ALA A 94 -1.97 -8.46 -11.80
C ALA A 94 -0.65 -7.75 -12.15
N PRO A 95 0.34 -7.69 -11.22
CA PRO A 95 1.56 -6.90 -11.41
C PRO A 95 2.39 -7.32 -12.62
N ALA A 96 2.38 -8.62 -12.95
CA ALA A 96 3.09 -9.17 -14.11
C ALA A 96 2.60 -8.63 -15.47
N LEU A 97 1.40 -8.04 -15.50
CA LEU A 97 0.81 -7.45 -16.71
C LEU A 97 0.88 -5.92 -16.71
N HIS A 98 1.42 -5.29 -15.66
CA HIS A 98 1.47 -3.84 -15.51
C HIS A 98 2.34 -3.18 -16.60
N LYS A 99 1.86 -2.06 -17.14
CA LYS A 99 2.51 -1.31 -18.24
C LYS A 99 2.66 0.19 -17.95
N GLY A 100 2.68 0.58 -16.68
CA GLY A 100 2.84 1.97 -16.25
C GLY A 100 1.54 2.71 -15.89
N HIS A 101 0.36 2.14 -16.21
CA HIS A 101 -0.92 2.72 -15.80
C HIS A 101 -1.43 2.09 -14.49
N TRP A 102 -1.78 2.95 -13.54
CA TRP A 102 -2.36 2.61 -12.25
C TRP A 102 -3.84 3.02 -12.20
N GLU A 103 -4.74 2.06 -11.98
CA GLU A 103 -6.15 2.39 -11.71
C GLU A 103 -6.33 2.93 -10.29
N VAL A 104 -5.61 2.33 -9.33
CA VAL A 104 -5.44 2.86 -7.98
C VAL A 104 -3.99 3.35 -7.85
N PRO A 105 -3.74 4.64 -7.63
CA PRO A 105 -2.38 5.15 -7.55
C PRO A 105 -1.70 4.71 -6.23
N PRO A 106 -0.39 4.41 -6.25
CA PRO A 106 0.31 3.97 -5.04
C PRO A 106 0.55 5.11 -4.03
N PHE A 107 0.62 6.36 -4.51
CA PHE A 107 0.79 7.53 -3.65
C PHE A 107 -0.58 7.97 -3.10
N PRO A 108 -0.78 8.01 -1.77
CA PRO A 108 -2.07 8.36 -1.17
C PRO A 108 -2.32 9.87 -1.21
N ASP A 109 -2.83 10.36 -2.35
CA ASP A 109 -3.26 11.75 -2.54
C ASP A 109 -4.78 11.87 -2.52
N GLY A 110 -5.33 12.11 -1.33
CA GLY A 110 -6.76 12.40 -1.14
C GLY A 110 -7.64 11.22 -0.71
N ASP A 111 -7.20 9.97 -0.90
CA ASP A 111 -7.93 8.79 -0.40
C ASP A 111 -7.02 7.68 0.18
N TYR A 112 -7.62 6.71 0.87
CA TYR A 112 -6.94 5.52 1.36
C TYR A 112 -6.73 4.53 0.22
N TYR A 113 -5.48 4.41 -0.23
CA TYR A 113 -5.08 3.42 -1.23
C TYR A 113 -4.37 2.24 -0.58
N ILE A 114 -4.89 1.05 -0.84
CA ILE A 114 -4.51 -0.15 -0.12
C ILE A 114 -4.16 -1.25 -1.12
N PHE A 115 -2.99 -1.86 -0.98
CA PHE A 115 -2.61 -3.06 -1.74
C PHE A 115 -2.40 -4.22 -0.79
N LEU A 116 -3.12 -5.32 -1.00
CA LEU A 116 -3.11 -6.50 -0.12
C LEU A 116 -2.92 -7.79 -0.89
N SER A 117 -2.15 -8.72 -0.33
CA SER A 117 -2.30 -10.12 -0.69
C SER A 117 -3.72 -10.60 -0.36
N GLU A 118 -4.27 -11.55 -1.12
CA GLU A 118 -5.64 -12.06 -0.89
C GLU A 118 -5.83 -12.73 0.47
N ASP A 119 -4.75 -13.17 1.11
CA ASP A 119 -4.76 -13.69 2.48
C ASP A 119 -4.61 -12.62 3.57
N PHE A 120 -4.43 -11.34 3.19
CA PHE A 120 -4.32 -10.14 4.04
C PHE A 120 -3.06 -10.12 4.93
N ARG A 121 -2.05 -10.94 4.62
CA ARG A 121 -0.83 -11.06 5.44
C ARG A 121 0.26 -10.06 5.09
N ASP A 122 0.29 -9.61 3.86
CA ASP A 122 1.29 -8.66 3.35
C ASP A 122 0.59 -7.54 2.59
N GLY A 123 1.13 -6.34 2.66
CA GLY A 123 0.50 -5.22 1.98
C GLY A 123 1.14 -3.86 2.20
N TRP A 124 0.40 -2.89 1.70
CA TRP A 124 0.68 -1.47 1.64
C TRP A 124 -0.60 -0.73 2.03
N PHE A 125 -0.51 0.12 3.05
CA PHE A 125 -1.61 0.98 3.48
C PHE A 125 -1.19 2.45 3.36
N GLY A 126 -1.75 3.15 2.36
CA GLY A 126 -1.56 4.58 2.16
C GLY A 126 -2.58 5.39 2.94
N HIS A 127 -2.10 6.35 3.72
CA HIS A 127 -2.93 7.25 4.51
C HIS A 127 -2.72 8.70 4.03
N PRO A 128 -3.72 9.32 3.38
CA PRO A 128 -3.51 10.60 2.71
C PRO A 128 -3.39 11.76 3.70
N TRP A 129 -4.20 11.78 4.75
CA TRP A 129 -4.15 12.84 5.77
C TRP A 129 -2.98 12.74 6.73
N GLU A 130 -2.58 11.53 7.12
CA GLU A 130 -1.34 11.34 7.90
C GLU A 130 -0.08 11.52 7.02
N GLN A 131 -0.24 11.47 5.69
CA GLN A 131 0.84 11.52 4.72
C GLN A 131 1.86 10.41 4.99
N THR A 132 1.36 9.19 5.17
CA THR A 132 2.20 8.02 5.47
C THR A 132 1.82 6.83 4.62
N VAL A 133 2.78 5.93 4.43
CA VAL A 133 2.55 4.59 3.89
C VAL A 133 3.10 3.56 4.87
N CYS A 134 2.24 2.65 5.32
CA CYS A 134 2.59 1.48 6.12
C CYS A 134 2.80 0.27 5.21
N ILE A 135 4.03 -0.23 5.16
CA ILE A 135 4.40 -1.47 4.47
C ILE A 135 4.46 -2.58 5.51
N PHE A 136 3.76 -3.67 5.29
CA PHE A 136 3.67 -4.75 6.27
C PHE A 136 3.72 -6.13 5.64
N GLY A 137 4.10 -7.11 6.46
CA GLY A 137 4.33 -8.48 6.03
C GLY A 137 5.75 -8.70 5.49
N GLN A 138 6.25 -9.91 5.68
CA GLN A 138 7.64 -10.24 5.38
C GLN A 138 7.95 -10.13 3.88
N ARG A 139 7.01 -10.52 3.00
CA ARG A 139 7.24 -10.48 1.56
C ARG A 139 7.33 -9.05 1.05
N ALA A 140 6.45 -8.17 1.55
CA ALA A 140 6.47 -6.75 1.20
C ALA A 140 7.77 -6.09 1.68
N LEU A 141 8.14 -6.28 2.96
CA LEU A 141 9.34 -5.67 3.54
C LEU A 141 10.63 -6.16 2.85
N SER A 142 10.78 -7.47 2.62
CA SER A 142 11.98 -7.99 1.97
C SER A 142 12.11 -7.56 0.50
N SER A 143 11.01 -7.20 -0.17
CA SER A 143 11.09 -6.64 -1.53
C SER A 143 11.80 -5.27 -1.58
N LEU A 144 11.77 -4.51 -0.48
CA LEU A 144 12.43 -3.20 -0.37
C LEU A 144 13.94 -3.30 -0.09
N GLU A 145 14.44 -4.44 0.37
CA GLU A 145 15.89 -4.67 0.58
C GLU A 145 16.69 -4.54 -0.74
N THR A 146 16.02 -4.74 -1.88
CA THR A 146 16.60 -4.57 -3.22
C THR A 146 16.78 -3.11 -3.64
N GLY A 147 16.15 -2.17 -2.92
CA GLY A 147 16.21 -0.75 -3.19
C GLY A 147 15.05 0.01 -2.56
N LEU A 148 15.37 0.89 -1.62
CA LEU A 148 14.43 1.83 -1.02
C LEU A 148 14.34 3.10 -1.89
N PRO A 149 13.13 3.56 -2.27
CA PRO A 149 12.97 4.83 -2.96
C PRO A 149 13.32 6.00 -2.03
N MET A 150 13.67 7.15 -2.60
CA MET A 150 14.07 8.34 -1.82
C MET A 150 12.99 8.79 -0.82
N LEU A 151 11.73 8.56 -1.14
CA LEU A 151 10.61 8.89 -0.29
C LEU A 151 10.54 8.03 1.00
N PHE A 152 11.16 6.85 1.03
CA PHE A 152 11.15 5.94 2.18
C PHE A 152 12.36 6.12 3.09
N THR A 153 12.67 7.37 3.44
CA THR A 153 13.83 7.73 4.27
C THR A 153 13.49 8.02 5.72
N LYS A 154 12.22 8.31 6.02
CA LYS A 154 11.74 8.73 7.34
C LYS A 154 10.73 7.73 7.92
N PRO A 155 11.18 6.65 8.58
CA PRO A 155 10.27 5.77 9.32
C PRO A 155 9.72 6.52 10.54
N VAL A 156 8.40 6.51 10.70
CA VAL A 156 7.71 7.13 11.85
C VAL A 156 7.15 6.11 12.82
N ARG A 157 6.92 4.87 12.35
CA ARG A 157 6.54 3.73 13.19
C ARG A 157 7.14 2.45 12.62
N GLN A 158 7.42 1.51 13.52
CA GLN A 158 7.92 0.19 13.16
C GLN A 158 7.39 -0.83 14.17
N ARG A 159 6.90 -1.96 13.66
CA ARG A 159 6.50 -3.09 14.47
C ARG A 159 7.31 -4.32 14.08
N THR A 160 7.95 -4.94 15.05
CA THR A 160 8.75 -6.16 14.87
C THR A 160 8.21 -7.29 15.74
N TYR A 161 8.56 -8.52 15.39
CA TYR A 161 8.30 -9.65 16.28
C TYR A 161 9.06 -9.43 17.60
N PRO A 162 8.47 -9.81 18.75
CA PRO A 162 9.19 -9.79 20.01
C PRO A 162 10.44 -10.68 19.91
N PRO A 163 11.55 -10.32 20.57
CA PRO A 163 12.71 -11.19 20.67
C PRO A 163 12.29 -12.52 21.32
N VAL A 164 12.75 -13.63 20.75
CA VAL A 164 12.54 -15.00 21.25
C VAL A 164 13.30 -15.23 22.55
#